data_AF-A0A1G5NYU7-F1
#
_entry.id   AF-A0A1G5NYU7-F1
#
_cell.length_a   1.000
_cell.length_b   1.000
_cell.length_c   1.000
_cell.angle_alpha   90.00
_cell.angle_beta   90.00
_cell.angle_gamma   90.00
#
_symmetry.space_group_name_H-M   'P 1'
#
loop_
_entity.id
_entity.type
_entity.pdbx_description
1 polymer ?
#
loop_
_entity_poly.entity_id
_entity_poly.type
_entity_poly.pdbx_seq_one_letter_code
_entity_poly.pdbx_strand_id
1 'polypeptide(L)'
;MAEVATPLIERLVVVGLGLIGGSFAKGARASGLCREVVGVDRDPETRRLAVELGVVDRCVAELADACPGADVIQLAVPILAMERVLAELAALPLQGAILTDVGSAKGNVVRAARQAFAGQSLRFVPGHPIAGSERSGVTAANAALFNRHKVILTPLEETLPTDLDKVDRLWRAIGADVEHMTVEHHDQVLAATSHLPHLLAFNLVDSLAKRSENREIFHYAAGGFRDFTRIAGSDPTMWHDIFIANREAVLQALDTYRADLDELRGAIQAGDGQFLMEVLTHARGAREYFGRILASRTQAGAQVAAHHSLTEGHS
;
A
#
# COMPACT_ATOMS: atom_id res chain seq x y z
N MET A 1 4.07 3.34 -39.77
CA MET A 1 3.37 2.42 -38.85
C MET A 1 4.12 2.49 -37.54
N ALA A 2 3.51 3.02 -36.48
CA ALA A 2 4.16 3.06 -35.17
C ALA A 2 4.48 1.62 -34.74
N GLU A 3 5.71 1.39 -34.32
CA GLU A 3 6.18 0.11 -33.81
C GLU A 3 5.32 -0.23 -32.59
N VAL A 4 4.46 -1.24 -32.70
CA VAL A 4 3.63 -1.69 -31.57
C VAL A 4 4.60 -2.36 -30.60
N ALA A 5 4.95 -1.65 -29.53
CA ALA A 5 5.82 -2.17 -28.48
C ALA A 5 5.27 -3.51 -27.99
N THR A 6 6.11 -4.55 -28.00
CA THR A 6 5.74 -5.86 -27.48
C THR A 6 5.36 -5.74 -26.00
N PRO A 7 4.18 -6.26 -25.58
CA PRO A 7 3.76 -6.14 -24.20
C PRO A 7 4.72 -6.88 -23.27
N LEU A 8 4.85 -6.42 -22.03
CA LEU A 8 5.74 -7.01 -21.02
C LEU A 8 5.29 -8.42 -20.60
N ILE A 9 3.97 -8.65 -20.61
CA ILE A 9 3.32 -9.93 -20.30
C ILE A 9 2.12 -10.15 -21.23
N GLU A 10 1.67 -11.38 -21.42
CA GLU A 10 0.48 -11.64 -22.22
C GLU A 10 -0.78 -11.40 -21.37
N ARG A 11 -0.88 -12.03 -20.20
CA ARG A 11 -2.07 -11.93 -19.33
C ARG A 11 -1.72 -11.48 -17.91
N LEU A 12 -2.34 -10.38 -17.49
CA LEU A 12 -2.41 -9.94 -16.10
C LEU A 12 -3.75 -10.36 -15.49
N VAL A 13 -3.72 -11.00 -14.32
CA VAL A 13 -4.90 -11.22 -13.49
C VAL A 13 -4.85 -10.30 -12.27
N VAL A 14 -5.94 -9.59 -11.98
CA VAL A 14 -6.05 -8.76 -10.77
C VAL A 14 -7.20 -9.26 -9.92
N VAL A 15 -6.90 -9.70 -8.70
CA VAL A 15 -7.87 -10.24 -7.74
C VAL A 15 -8.25 -9.15 -6.74
N GLY A 16 -9.49 -8.67 -6.81
CA GLY A 16 -9.99 -7.52 -6.06
C GLY A 16 -9.87 -6.22 -6.86
N LEU A 17 -11.00 -5.64 -7.27
CA LEU A 17 -11.04 -4.47 -8.15
C LEU A 17 -11.47 -3.20 -7.40
N GLY A 18 -11.00 -3.05 -6.16
CA GLY A 18 -11.11 -1.78 -5.43
C GLY A 18 -10.21 -0.68 -6.00
N LEU A 19 -9.95 0.36 -5.20
CA LEU A 19 -9.08 1.47 -5.59
C LEU A 19 -7.71 0.99 -6.10
N ILE A 20 -7.00 0.18 -5.31
CA ILE A 20 -5.61 -0.20 -5.61
C ILE A 20 -5.55 -1.16 -6.79
N GLY A 21 -6.25 -2.30 -6.72
CA GLY A 21 -6.25 -3.30 -7.79
C GLY A 21 -6.79 -2.73 -9.11
N GLY A 22 -7.90 -2.00 -9.06
CA GLY A 22 -8.46 -1.33 -10.24
C GLY A 22 -7.53 -0.28 -10.83
N SER A 23 -6.85 0.52 -10.00
CA SER A 23 -5.87 1.49 -10.49
C SER A 23 -4.66 0.82 -11.15
N PHE A 24 -4.21 -0.32 -10.60
CA PHE A 24 -3.09 -1.07 -11.18
C PHE A 24 -3.47 -1.68 -12.53
N ALA A 25 -4.64 -2.34 -12.59
CA ALA A 25 -5.21 -2.87 -13.83
C ALA A 25 -5.34 -1.78 -14.91
N LYS A 26 -5.95 -0.65 -14.55
CA LYS A 26 -6.19 0.48 -15.46
C LYS A 26 -4.89 1.12 -15.93
N GLY A 27 -3.91 1.29 -15.04
CA GLY A 27 -2.58 1.79 -15.36
C GLY A 27 -1.82 0.84 -16.32
N ALA A 28 -1.79 -0.45 -16.00
CA ALA A 28 -1.12 -1.45 -16.83
C ALA A 28 -1.71 -1.53 -18.24
N ARG A 29 -3.04 -1.46 -18.34
CA ARG A 29 -3.77 -1.43 -19.62
C ARG A 29 -3.50 -0.15 -20.41
N ALA A 30 -3.59 1.02 -19.76
CA ALA A 30 -3.33 2.31 -20.41
C ALA A 30 -1.89 2.43 -20.93
N SER A 31 -0.93 1.80 -20.23
CA SER A 31 0.49 1.76 -20.63
C SER A 31 0.82 0.62 -21.59
N GLY A 32 -0.15 -0.20 -22.04
CA GLY A 32 0.08 -1.31 -22.97
C GLY A 32 1.00 -2.41 -22.43
N LEU A 33 1.09 -2.58 -21.11
CA LEU A 33 2.03 -3.53 -20.49
C LEU A 33 1.63 -4.99 -20.66
N CYS A 34 0.36 -5.23 -20.98
CA CYS A 34 -0.21 -6.55 -21.11
C CYS A 34 -1.17 -6.61 -22.30
N ARG A 35 -1.31 -7.79 -22.91
CA ARG A 35 -2.27 -8.01 -24.00
C ARG A 35 -3.71 -8.11 -23.47
N GLU A 36 -3.87 -8.75 -22.31
CA GLU A 36 -5.17 -8.96 -21.66
C GLU A 36 -5.06 -8.70 -20.15
N VAL A 37 -6.00 -7.93 -19.60
CA VAL A 37 -6.24 -7.80 -18.16
C VAL A 37 -7.54 -8.50 -17.79
N VAL A 38 -7.44 -9.47 -16.90
CA VAL A 38 -8.59 -10.23 -16.36
C VAL A 38 -8.79 -9.84 -14.90
N GLY A 39 -9.95 -9.27 -14.61
CA GLY A 39 -10.37 -8.98 -13.25
C GLY A 39 -11.04 -10.16 -12.57
N VAL A 40 -10.82 -10.30 -11.26
CA VAL A 40 -11.59 -11.22 -10.40
C VAL A 40 -12.19 -10.43 -9.26
N ASP A 41 -13.52 -10.41 -9.16
CA ASP A 41 -14.24 -9.79 -8.04
C ASP A 41 -15.53 -10.54 -7.75
N ARG A 42 -15.90 -10.64 -6.47
CA ARG A 42 -17.10 -11.38 -6.04
C ARG A 42 -18.37 -10.58 -6.25
N ASP A 43 -18.29 -9.25 -6.21
CA ASP A 43 -19.43 -8.38 -6.42
C ASP A 43 -19.79 -8.27 -7.92
N PRO A 44 -20.99 -8.72 -8.36
CA PRO A 44 -21.42 -8.61 -9.75
C PRO A 44 -21.43 -7.18 -10.29
N GLU A 45 -21.77 -6.18 -9.46
CA GLU A 45 -21.77 -4.78 -9.90
C GLU A 45 -20.36 -4.28 -10.16
N THR A 46 -19.42 -4.60 -9.26
CA THR A 46 -17.99 -4.32 -9.45
C THR A 46 -17.47 -4.95 -10.75
N ARG A 47 -17.81 -6.22 -11.03
CA ARG A 47 -17.40 -6.88 -12.29
C ARG A 47 -17.92 -6.17 -13.53
N ARG A 48 -19.21 -5.81 -13.53
CA ARG A 48 -19.86 -5.10 -14.64
C ARG A 48 -19.19 -3.74 -14.87
N LEU A 49 -19.05 -2.95 -13.81
CA LEU A 49 -18.45 -1.62 -13.87
C LEU A 49 -16.97 -1.66 -14.27
N ALA A 50 -16.21 -2.68 -13.84
CA ALA A 50 -14.80 -2.82 -14.21
C ALA A 50 -14.60 -2.91 -15.73
N VAL A 51 -15.47 -3.66 -16.42
CA VAL A 51 -15.43 -3.79 -17.88
C VAL A 51 -15.94 -2.51 -18.56
N GLU A 52 -17.08 -1.99 -18.13
CA GLU A 52 -17.68 -0.77 -18.71
C GLU A 52 -16.76 0.45 -18.62
N LEU A 53 -16.03 0.59 -17.52
CA LEU A 53 -15.09 1.69 -17.29
C LEU A 53 -13.70 1.42 -17.90
N GLY A 54 -13.52 0.29 -18.59
CA GLY A 54 -12.26 -0.09 -19.23
C GLY A 54 -11.11 -0.32 -18.25
N VAL A 55 -11.42 -0.71 -17.01
CA VAL A 55 -10.44 -1.07 -15.97
C VAL A 55 -9.79 -2.41 -16.31
N VAL A 56 -10.57 -3.37 -16.80
CA VAL A 56 -10.14 -4.70 -17.24
C VAL A 56 -10.81 -5.05 -18.58
N ASP A 57 -10.25 -5.98 -19.34
CA ASP A 57 -10.83 -6.42 -20.61
C ASP A 57 -12.00 -7.39 -20.39
N ARG A 58 -11.91 -8.21 -19.35
CA ARG A 58 -13.02 -9.04 -18.84
C ARG A 58 -12.92 -9.21 -17.33
N CYS A 59 -14.04 -9.53 -16.69
CA CYS A 59 -14.09 -9.76 -15.26
C CYS A 59 -14.93 -11.00 -14.92
N VAL A 60 -14.41 -11.88 -14.05
CA VAL A 60 -15.06 -13.13 -13.62
C VAL A 60 -15.18 -13.20 -12.10
N ALA A 61 -15.99 -14.13 -11.60
CA ALA A 61 -16.20 -14.31 -10.15
C ALA A 61 -15.15 -15.23 -9.52
N GLU A 62 -14.78 -16.29 -10.23
CA GLU A 62 -13.97 -17.38 -9.70
C GLU A 62 -12.52 -17.30 -10.20
N LEU A 63 -11.56 -17.60 -9.31
CA LEU A 63 -10.14 -17.63 -9.64
C LEU A 63 -9.83 -18.68 -10.72
N ALA A 64 -10.55 -19.81 -10.72
CA ALA A 64 -10.38 -20.89 -11.70
C ALA A 64 -10.63 -20.44 -13.14
N ASP A 65 -11.45 -19.41 -13.36
CA ASP A 65 -11.80 -18.88 -14.69
C ASP A 65 -10.81 -17.81 -15.20
N ALA A 66 -9.92 -17.33 -14.33
CA ALA A 66 -8.98 -16.25 -14.62
C ALA A 66 -7.51 -16.68 -14.57
N CYS A 67 -7.13 -17.44 -13.54
CA CYS A 67 -5.73 -17.72 -13.22
C CYS A 67 -5.01 -18.72 -14.14
N PRO A 68 -5.67 -19.74 -14.75
CA PRO A 68 -5.00 -20.60 -15.71
C PRO A 68 -4.42 -19.81 -16.90
N GLY A 69 -3.10 -19.98 -17.14
CA GLY A 69 -2.37 -19.28 -18.19
C GLY A 69 -2.09 -17.79 -17.92
N ALA A 70 -2.19 -17.34 -16.66
CA ALA A 70 -1.74 -16.01 -16.27
C ALA A 70 -0.21 -15.94 -16.21
N ASP A 71 0.38 -14.83 -16.65
CA ASP A 71 1.80 -14.56 -16.43
C ASP A 71 2.04 -13.96 -15.04
N VAL A 72 1.14 -13.06 -14.62
CA VAL A 72 1.19 -12.36 -13.35
C VAL A 72 -0.20 -12.34 -12.72
N ILE A 73 -0.27 -12.64 -11.43
CA ILE A 73 -1.48 -12.55 -10.60
C ILE A 73 -1.20 -11.53 -9.49
N GLN A 74 -1.95 -10.42 -9.50
CA GLN A 74 -1.86 -9.35 -8.51
C GLN A 74 -3.01 -9.49 -7.50
N LEU A 75 -2.69 -9.73 -6.24
CA LEU A 75 -3.66 -9.82 -5.16
C LEU A 75 -3.89 -8.43 -4.54
N ALA A 76 -5.11 -7.93 -4.64
CA ALA A 76 -5.57 -6.64 -4.14
C ALA A 76 -6.88 -6.75 -3.33
N VAL A 77 -7.02 -7.87 -2.63
CA VAL A 77 -8.10 -8.11 -1.66
C VAL A 77 -7.72 -7.56 -0.27
N PRO A 78 -8.69 -7.37 0.65
CA PRO A 78 -8.39 -7.05 2.04
C PRO A 78 -7.36 -8.01 2.64
N ILE A 79 -6.46 -7.49 3.48
CA ILE A 79 -5.29 -8.24 3.93
C ILE A 79 -5.63 -9.50 4.72
N LEU A 80 -6.73 -9.52 5.47
CA LEU A 80 -7.20 -10.72 6.16
C LEU A 80 -7.93 -11.71 5.24
N ALA A 81 -8.34 -11.30 4.04
CA ALA A 81 -8.88 -12.20 3.03
C ALA A 81 -7.78 -12.92 2.21
N MET A 82 -6.53 -12.48 2.35
CA MET A 82 -5.39 -12.97 1.57
C MET A 82 -5.16 -14.48 1.79
N GLU A 83 -5.25 -14.96 3.04
CA GLU A 83 -5.06 -16.38 3.37
C GLU A 83 -6.02 -17.28 2.59
N ARG A 84 -7.31 -16.94 2.56
CA ARG A 84 -8.32 -17.69 1.82
C ARG A 84 -8.03 -17.68 0.32
N VAL A 85 -7.71 -16.52 -0.24
CA VAL A 85 -7.40 -16.39 -1.68
C VAL A 85 -6.15 -17.18 -2.06
N LEU A 86 -5.12 -17.17 -1.22
CA LEU A 86 -3.90 -17.96 -1.42
C LEU A 86 -4.18 -19.46 -1.37
N ALA A 87 -5.04 -19.92 -0.44
CA ALA A 87 -5.46 -21.32 -0.37
C ALA A 87 -6.25 -21.74 -1.61
N GLU A 88 -7.16 -20.90 -2.11
CA GLU A 88 -7.89 -21.13 -3.36
C GLU A 88 -6.92 -21.22 -4.56
N LEU A 89 -5.92 -20.33 -4.64
CA LEU A 89 -4.91 -20.33 -5.70
C LEU A 89 -3.99 -21.57 -5.67
N ALA A 90 -3.63 -22.06 -4.48
CA ALA A 90 -2.77 -23.23 -4.32
C ALA A 90 -3.42 -24.54 -4.81
N ALA A 91 -4.74 -24.54 -5.03
CA ALA A 91 -5.47 -25.67 -5.61
C ALA A 91 -5.58 -25.60 -7.14
N LEU A 92 -5.06 -24.53 -7.79
CA LEU A 92 -5.18 -24.31 -9.22
C LEU A 92 -3.86 -24.58 -9.96
N PRO A 93 -3.91 -25.00 -11.24
CA PRO A 93 -2.72 -25.16 -12.06
C PRO A 93 -2.21 -23.78 -12.55
N LEU A 94 -1.37 -23.13 -11.74
CA LEU A 94 -0.87 -21.77 -12.03
C LEU A 94 0.23 -21.72 -13.10
N GLN A 95 0.76 -22.86 -13.56
CA GLN A 95 1.71 -22.98 -14.69
C GLN A 95 2.93 -22.02 -14.63
N GLY A 96 3.38 -21.67 -13.42
CA GLY A 96 4.49 -20.75 -13.22
C GLY A 96 4.14 -19.27 -13.31
N ALA A 97 2.87 -18.89 -13.11
CA ALA A 97 2.48 -17.49 -12.91
C ALA A 97 3.27 -16.87 -11.75
N ILE A 98 3.67 -15.60 -11.90
CA ILE A 98 4.25 -14.81 -10.81
C ILE A 98 3.12 -14.25 -9.97
N LEU A 99 3.10 -14.59 -8.71
CA LEU A 99 2.20 -14.00 -7.74
C LEU A 99 2.83 -12.73 -7.16
N THR A 100 2.02 -11.70 -6.95
CA THR A 100 2.39 -10.50 -6.21
C THR A 100 1.16 -9.95 -5.47
N ASP A 101 1.36 -9.07 -4.51
CA ASP A 101 0.29 -8.49 -3.69
C ASP A 101 0.45 -6.97 -3.51
N VAL A 102 -0.54 -6.35 -2.90
CA VAL A 102 -0.52 -4.94 -2.49
C VAL A 102 -0.86 -4.74 -1.01
N GLY A 103 -0.75 -5.79 -0.18
CA GLY A 103 -1.15 -5.74 1.22
C GLY A 103 -0.37 -4.69 2.01
N SER A 104 -0.93 -4.12 3.07
CA SER A 104 -0.22 -3.09 3.84
C SER A 104 0.78 -3.65 4.87
N ALA A 105 0.79 -4.97 5.09
CA ALA A 105 1.77 -5.71 5.89
C ALA A 105 2.27 -6.92 5.10
N LYS A 106 3.53 -7.30 5.30
CA LYS A 106 4.22 -8.30 4.48
C LYS A 106 4.42 -9.62 5.20
N GLY A 107 4.71 -9.60 6.50
CA GLY A 107 4.92 -10.80 7.29
C GLY A 107 3.69 -11.71 7.26
N ASN A 108 2.48 -11.16 7.39
CA ASN A 108 1.26 -11.96 7.36
C ASN A 108 1.00 -12.60 5.97
N VAL A 109 1.22 -11.84 4.88
CA VAL A 109 0.97 -12.31 3.52
C VAL A 109 1.97 -13.41 3.15
N VAL A 110 3.25 -13.20 3.47
CA VAL A 110 4.31 -14.19 3.22
C VAL A 110 4.07 -15.47 4.02
N ARG A 111 3.67 -15.37 5.29
CA ARG A 111 3.30 -16.56 6.09
C ARG A 111 2.13 -17.32 5.48
N ALA A 112 1.06 -16.61 5.09
CA ALA A 112 -0.10 -17.21 4.45
C ALA A 112 0.27 -17.90 3.12
N ALA A 113 1.13 -17.28 2.31
CA ALA A 113 1.57 -17.85 1.05
C ALA A 113 2.39 -19.13 1.25
N ARG A 114 3.34 -19.11 2.20
CA ARG A 114 4.14 -20.29 2.56
C ARG A 114 3.28 -21.44 3.08
N GLN A 115 2.25 -21.14 3.86
CA GLN A 115 1.32 -22.15 4.37
C GLN A 115 0.45 -22.74 3.26
N ALA A 116 -0.14 -21.89 2.39
CA ALA A 116 -1.00 -22.34 1.31
C ALA A 116 -0.26 -23.19 0.26
N PHE A 117 0.98 -22.80 -0.07
CA PHE A 117 1.81 -23.49 -1.07
C PHE A 117 2.82 -24.45 -0.44
N ALA A 118 2.59 -24.92 0.79
CA ALA A 118 3.49 -25.87 1.44
C ALA A 118 3.68 -27.14 0.59
N GLY A 119 4.94 -27.45 0.26
CA GLY A 119 5.28 -28.58 -0.61
C GLY A 119 5.11 -28.33 -2.12
N GLN A 120 4.81 -27.10 -2.52
CA GLN A 120 4.68 -26.68 -3.92
C GLN A 120 5.66 -25.55 -4.24
N SER A 121 6.05 -25.43 -5.51
CA SER A 121 6.83 -24.27 -5.96
C SER A 121 5.90 -23.07 -6.14
N LEU A 122 6.28 -21.93 -5.58
CA LEU A 122 5.56 -20.66 -5.72
C LEU A 122 6.55 -19.60 -6.21
N ARG A 123 6.21 -18.93 -7.32
CA ARG A 123 6.90 -17.71 -7.76
C ARG A 123 6.19 -16.53 -7.13
N PHE A 124 6.81 -15.89 -6.15
CA PHE A 124 6.19 -14.82 -5.38
C PHE A 124 7.11 -13.61 -5.22
N VAL A 125 6.56 -12.43 -5.52
CA VAL A 125 7.19 -11.13 -5.32
C VAL A 125 6.22 -10.27 -4.51
N PRO A 126 6.29 -10.29 -3.17
CA PRO A 126 5.40 -9.49 -2.35
C PRO A 126 5.62 -7.99 -2.54
N GLY A 127 4.55 -7.20 -2.49
CA GLY A 127 4.57 -5.77 -2.81
C GLY A 127 3.64 -4.93 -1.94
N HIS A 128 3.95 -3.65 -1.79
CA HIS A 128 3.12 -2.67 -1.09
C HIS A 128 3.24 -1.31 -1.77
N PRO A 129 2.23 -0.88 -2.56
CA PRO A 129 2.15 0.50 -3.01
C PRO A 129 1.78 1.41 -1.84
N ILE A 130 2.63 2.39 -1.53
CA ILE A 130 2.37 3.43 -0.54
C ILE A 130 1.54 4.53 -1.21
N ALA A 131 0.31 4.17 -1.57
CA ALA A 131 -0.67 5.02 -2.21
C ALA A 131 -2.06 4.69 -1.66
N GLY A 132 -2.92 5.69 -1.60
CA GLY A 132 -4.28 5.52 -1.11
C GLY A 132 -5.10 6.80 -1.28
N SER A 133 -6.40 6.66 -1.20
CA SER A 133 -7.34 7.79 -1.14
C SER A 133 -8.49 7.43 -0.21
N GLU A 134 -9.22 8.45 0.24
CA GLU A 134 -10.47 8.30 0.98
C GLU A 134 -11.61 7.68 0.14
N ARG A 135 -11.40 7.50 -1.18
CA ARG A 135 -12.37 6.89 -2.09
C ARG A 135 -12.12 5.39 -2.21
N SER A 136 -13.20 4.63 -2.40
CA SER A 136 -13.17 3.17 -2.47
C SER A 136 -13.91 2.66 -3.70
N GLY A 137 -13.74 1.35 -3.98
CA GLY A 137 -14.41 0.66 -5.09
C GLY A 137 -13.79 0.92 -6.47
N VAL A 138 -14.30 0.20 -7.46
CA VAL A 138 -13.78 0.23 -8.85
C VAL A 138 -13.98 1.57 -9.55
N THR A 139 -15.01 2.33 -9.17
CA THR A 139 -15.28 3.66 -9.74
C THR A 139 -14.22 4.68 -9.35
N ALA A 140 -13.47 4.43 -8.27
CA ALA A 140 -12.35 5.26 -7.85
C ALA A 140 -11.03 4.91 -8.57
N ALA A 141 -11.01 3.87 -9.43
CA ALA A 141 -9.81 3.43 -10.13
C ALA A 141 -9.21 4.53 -11.03
N ASN A 142 -7.94 4.84 -10.79
CA ASN A 142 -7.20 5.89 -11.47
C ASN A 142 -5.86 5.35 -12.01
N ALA A 143 -5.69 5.37 -13.33
CA ALA A 143 -4.46 4.91 -13.99
C ALA A 143 -3.20 5.63 -13.53
N ALA A 144 -3.34 6.88 -13.06
CA ALA A 144 -2.24 7.71 -12.58
C ALA A 144 -2.04 7.64 -11.06
N LEU A 145 -2.75 6.76 -10.33
CA LEU A 145 -2.70 6.70 -8.87
C LEU A 145 -1.27 6.54 -8.34
N PHE A 146 -0.46 5.72 -8.99
CA PHE A 146 0.87 5.36 -8.51
C PHE A 146 1.98 6.28 -9.02
N ASN A 147 1.66 7.27 -9.85
CA ASN A 147 2.65 8.22 -10.34
C ASN A 147 3.39 8.87 -9.17
N ARG A 148 4.70 8.66 -9.10
CA ARG A 148 5.62 9.16 -8.06
C ARG A 148 5.27 8.70 -6.63
N HIS A 149 4.44 7.68 -6.51
CA HIS A 149 4.21 7.01 -5.23
C HIS A 149 5.24 5.90 -5.06
N LYS A 150 5.66 5.67 -3.83
CA LYS A 150 6.57 4.58 -3.54
C LYS A 150 5.85 3.26 -3.67
N VAL A 151 6.51 2.28 -4.25
CA VAL A 151 6.10 0.88 -4.17
C VAL A 151 7.25 0.12 -3.56
N ILE A 152 6.97 -0.57 -2.47
CA ILE A 152 7.96 -1.38 -1.79
C ILE A 152 7.78 -2.82 -2.23
N LEU A 153 8.79 -3.41 -2.85
CA LEU A 153 8.86 -4.85 -3.07
C LEU A 153 9.68 -5.49 -1.94
N THR A 154 9.23 -6.63 -1.44
CA THR A 154 9.96 -7.37 -0.40
C THR A 154 10.39 -8.74 -0.93
N PRO A 155 11.41 -8.80 -1.81
CA PRO A 155 11.88 -10.07 -2.35
C PRO A 155 12.28 -11.02 -1.22
N LEU A 156 11.90 -12.28 -1.37
CA LEU A 156 12.23 -13.38 -0.47
C LEU A 156 13.56 -14.02 -0.91
N GLU A 157 14.13 -14.86 -0.06
CA GLU A 157 15.34 -15.64 -0.41
C GLU A 157 15.08 -16.53 -1.64
N GLU A 158 13.88 -17.07 -1.74
CA GLU A 158 13.41 -17.89 -2.86
C GLU A 158 12.91 -17.09 -4.08
N THR A 159 12.85 -15.74 -4.02
CA THR A 159 12.38 -14.93 -5.14
C THR A 159 13.39 -14.93 -6.28
N LEU A 160 12.96 -15.37 -7.47
CA LEU A 160 13.81 -15.35 -8.66
C LEU A 160 14.10 -13.91 -9.11
N PRO A 161 15.36 -13.55 -9.45
CA PRO A 161 15.69 -12.21 -9.93
C PRO A 161 14.89 -11.76 -11.16
N THR A 162 14.56 -12.71 -12.04
CA THR A 162 13.74 -12.45 -13.24
C THR A 162 12.28 -12.13 -12.91
N ASP A 163 11.75 -12.66 -11.81
CA ASP A 163 10.39 -12.38 -11.35
C ASP A 163 10.33 -11.00 -10.71
N LEU A 164 11.34 -10.69 -9.88
CA LEU A 164 11.50 -9.39 -9.27
C LEU A 164 11.63 -8.30 -10.34
N ASP A 165 12.49 -8.46 -11.34
CA ASP A 165 12.64 -7.50 -12.45
C ASP A 165 11.32 -7.27 -13.18
N LYS A 166 10.56 -8.33 -13.47
CA LYS A 166 9.29 -8.20 -14.17
C LYS A 166 8.25 -7.40 -13.36
N VAL A 167 8.11 -7.69 -12.07
CA VAL A 167 7.17 -6.98 -11.18
C VAL A 167 7.62 -5.53 -10.94
N ASP A 168 8.92 -5.30 -10.77
CA ASP A 168 9.51 -3.96 -10.65
C ASP A 168 9.19 -3.12 -11.91
N ARG A 169 9.40 -3.68 -13.10
CA ARG A 169 9.10 -3.01 -14.38
C ARG A 169 7.62 -2.70 -14.56
N LEU A 170 6.72 -3.58 -14.12
CA LEU A 170 5.27 -3.31 -14.14
C LEU A 170 4.94 -2.05 -13.32
N TRP A 171 5.46 -1.94 -12.10
CA TRP A 171 5.24 -0.79 -11.24
C TRP A 171 5.89 0.49 -11.76
N ARG A 172 7.14 0.42 -12.24
CA ARG A 172 7.83 1.59 -12.81
C ARG A 172 7.15 2.11 -14.07
N ALA A 173 6.64 1.23 -14.93
CA ALA A 173 5.99 1.61 -16.17
C ALA A 173 4.62 2.28 -15.97
N ILE A 174 4.03 2.18 -14.77
CA ILE A 174 2.87 2.97 -14.35
C ILE A 174 3.27 4.15 -13.44
N GLY A 175 4.53 4.58 -13.54
CA GLY A 175 5.04 5.80 -12.93
C GLY A 175 5.45 5.69 -11.46
N ALA A 176 5.52 4.49 -10.89
CA ALA A 176 5.84 4.32 -9.47
C ALA A 176 7.35 4.33 -9.18
N ASP A 177 7.71 4.80 -7.99
CA ASP A 177 9.09 4.78 -7.48
C ASP A 177 9.31 3.49 -6.68
N VAL A 178 9.88 2.47 -7.33
CA VAL A 178 10.08 1.16 -6.71
C VAL A 178 11.33 1.13 -5.83
N GLU A 179 11.16 0.69 -4.58
CA GLU A 179 12.20 0.43 -3.58
C GLU A 179 12.08 -1.01 -3.06
N HIS A 180 13.19 -1.58 -2.58
CA HIS A 180 13.21 -2.94 -2.05
C HIS A 180 13.64 -2.94 -0.58
N MET A 181 13.05 -3.82 0.23
CA MET A 181 13.46 -4.06 1.62
C MET A 181 13.12 -5.48 2.08
N THR A 182 13.64 -5.91 3.23
CA THR A 182 13.21 -7.18 3.83
C THR A 182 11.79 -7.08 4.38
N VAL A 183 11.12 -8.23 4.53
CA VAL A 183 9.76 -8.33 5.07
C VAL A 183 9.69 -7.75 6.49
N GLU A 184 10.65 -8.10 7.35
CA GLU A 184 10.71 -7.66 8.74
C GLU A 184 10.94 -6.13 8.82
N HIS A 185 11.84 -5.61 7.98
CA HIS A 185 12.12 -4.18 7.96
C HIS A 185 10.91 -3.38 7.47
N HIS A 186 10.21 -3.87 6.43
CA HIS A 186 8.96 -3.29 5.97
C HIS A 186 7.96 -3.17 7.13
N ASP A 187 7.65 -4.28 7.79
CA ASP A 187 6.62 -4.29 8.82
C ASP A 187 6.97 -3.40 10.01
N GLN A 188 8.25 -3.33 10.40
CA GLN A 188 8.72 -2.41 11.45
C GLN A 188 8.64 -0.94 11.04
N VAL A 189 9.11 -0.59 9.84
CA VAL A 189 9.09 0.80 9.35
C VAL A 189 7.64 1.27 9.20
N LEU A 190 6.76 0.47 8.61
CA LEU A 190 5.36 0.83 8.42
C LEU A 190 4.60 0.85 9.74
N ALA A 191 4.95 0.00 10.71
CA ALA A 191 4.40 0.11 12.05
C ALA A 191 4.71 1.46 12.70
N ALA A 192 5.97 1.90 12.65
CA ALA A 192 6.39 3.16 13.27
C ALA A 192 5.89 4.41 12.51
N THR A 193 5.90 4.36 11.17
CA THR A 193 5.65 5.56 10.32
C THR A 193 4.22 5.69 9.82
N SER A 194 3.42 4.63 9.89
CA SER A 194 2.04 4.61 9.40
C SER A 194 1.07 4.06 10.45
N HIS A 195 1.27 2.85 10.94
CA HIS A 195 0.26 2.17 11.77
C HIS A 195 0.09 2.81 13.14
N LEU A 196 1.19 3.05 13.85
CA LEU A 196 1.18 3.70 15.16
C LEU A 196 0.55 5.12 15.07
N PRO A 197 0.93 6.00 14.12
CA PRO A 197 0.24 7.28 13.93
C PRO A 197 -1.29 7.16 13.79
N HIS A 198 -1.79 6.19 13.02
CA HIS A 198 -3.23 5.97 12.89
C HIS A 198 -3.84 5.47 14.19
N LEU A 199 -3.20 4.52 14.88
CA LEU A 199 -3.67 4.01 16.17
C LEU A 199 -3.81 5.14 17.20
N LEU A 200 -2.81 6.02 17.29
CA LEU A 200 -2.82 7.17 18.20
C LEU A 200 -3.90 8.19 17.82
N ALA A 201 -4.08 8.46 16.52
CA ALA A 201 -5.13 9.36 16.05
C ALA A 201 -6.54 8.83 16.37
N PHE A 202 -6.81 7.55 16.07
CA PHE A 202 -8.08 6.89 16.43
C PHE A 202 -8.30 6.92 17.95
N ASN A 203 -7.29 6.56 18.74
CA ASN A 203 -7.39 6.54 20.19
C ASN A 203 -7.69 7.93 20.78
N LEU A 204 -7.04 8.98 20.27
CA LEU A 204 -7.26 10.34 20.75
C LEU A 204 -8.70 10.79 20.49
N VAL A 205 -9.21 10.59 19.26
CA VAL A 205 -10.59 10.95 18.89
C VAL A 205 -11.59 10.18 19.74
N ASP A 206 -11.42 8.86 19.87
CA ASP A 206 -12.30 8.00 20.66
C ASP A 206 -12.30 8.37 22.15
N SER A 207 -11.13 8.66 22.71
CA SER A 207 -10.99 9.07 24.12
C SER A 207 -11.72 10.38 24.43
N LEU A 208 -11.66 11.36 23.52
CA LEU A 208 -12.38 12.63 23.69
C LEU A 208 -13.89 12.47 23.45
N ALA A 209 -14.30 11.63 22.51
CA ALA A 209 -15.71 11.37 22.22
C ALA A 209 -16.46 10.76 23.41
N LYS A 210 -15.76 9.97 24.24
CA LYS A 210 -16.28 9.31 25.44
C LYS A 210 -16.46 10.23 26.66
N ARG A 211 -15.95 11.47 26.60
CA ARG A 211 -16.09 12.44 27.71
C ARG A 211 -17.48 13.08 27.73
N SER A 212 -17.96 13.41 28.93
CA SER A 212 -19.22 14.13 29.12
C SER A 212 -19.24 15.51 28.44
N GLU A 213 -18.07 16.16 28.34
CA GLU A 213 -17.89 17.50 27.78
C GLU A 213 -17.52 17.47 26.28
N ASN A 214 -17.72 16.36 25.58
CA ASN A 214 -17.24 16.17 24.21
C ASN A 214 -17.62 17.31 23.24
N ARG A 215 -18.84 17.85 23.34
CA ARG A 215 -19.32 18.96 22.49
C ARG A 215 -18.48 20.22 22.65
N GLU A 216 -18.08 20.53 23.88
CA GLU A 216 -17.24 21.69 24.18
C GLU A 216 -15.80 21.45 23.73
N ILE A 217 -15.25 20.25 23.99
CA ILE A 217 -13.92 19.83 23.55
C ILE A 217 -13.77 19.95 22.03
N PHE A 218 -14.75 19.45 21.27
CA PHE A 218 -14.72 19.55 19.81
C PHE A 218 -15.00 20.97 19.30
N HIS A 219 -15.71 21.82 20.05
CA HIS A 219 -15.91 23.22 19.69
C HIS A 219 -14.61 24.02 19.74
N TYR A 220 -13.73 23.73 20.71
CA TYR A 220 -12.42 24.37 20.86
C TYR A 220 -11.29 23.64 20.12
N ALA A 221 -11.58 22.57 19.40
CA ALA A 221 -10.59 21.87 18.59
C ALA A 221 -10.08 22.79 17.47
N ALA A 222 -8.84 23.26 17.62
CA ALA A 222 -8.18 24.13 16.65
C ALA A 222 -7.46 23.33 15.54
N GLY A 223 -6.78 24.06 14.64
CA GLY A 223 -6.13 23.48 13.45
C GLY A 223 -5.19 22.29 13.73
N GLY A 224 -4.41 22.33 14.82
CA GLY A 224 -3.51 21.24 15.18
C GLY A 224 -4.23 19.92 15.48
N PHE A 225 -5.39 19.98 16.14
CA PHE A 225 -6.21 18.79 16.39
C PHE A 225 -6.77 18.23 15.08
N ARG A 226 -7.34 19.09 14.23
CA ARG A 226 -7.87 18.70 12.93
C ARG A 226 -6.83 17.98 12.07
N ASP A 227 -5.61 18.51 12.02
CA ASP A 227 -4.56 17.97 11.15
C ASP A 227 -4.03 16.63 11.68
N PHE A 228 -3.87 16.49 13.01
CA PHE A 228 -3.47 15.23 13.65
C PHE A 228 -4.53 14.14 13.49
N THR A 229 -5.80 14.51 13.63
CA THR A 229 -6.93 13.57 13.61
C THR A 229 -7.50 13.31 12.21
N ARG A 230 -7.01 14.00 11.18
CA ARG A 230 -7.43 13.78 9.79
C ARG A 230 -7.38 12.31 9.39
N ILE A 231 -6.35 11.59 9.82
CA ILE A 231 -6.16 10.17 9.50
C ILE A 231 -7.08 9.22 10.29
N ALA A 232 -7.70 9.69 11.38
CA ALA A 232 -8.75 8.95 12.09
C ALA A 232 -10.09 8.94 11.33
N GLY A 233 -10.21 9.69 10.22
CA GLY A 233 -11.32 9.57 9.26
C GLY A 233 -11.17 8.42 8.26
N SER A 234 -10.10 7.62 8.36
CA SER A 234 -9.86 6.47 7.49
C SER A 234 -10.84 5.33 7.77
N ASP A 235 -10.95 4.40 6.82
CA ASP A 235 -11.83 3.23 6.95
C ASP A 235 -11.46 2.35 8.17
N PRO A 236 -12.38 2.12 9.12
CA PRO A 236 -12.09 1.38 10.34
C PRO A 236 -11.86 -0.12 10.11
N THR A 237 -12.50 -0.71 9.10
CA THR A 237 -12.33 -2.14 8.78
C THR A 237 -10.92 -2.41 8.25
N MET A 238 -10.43 -1.58 7.34
CA MET A 238 -9.06 -1.63 6.82
C MET A 238 -8.04 -1.49 7.95
N TRP A 239 -8.20 -0.51 8.84
CA TRP A 239 -7.24 -0.29 9.93
C TRP A 239 -7.28 -1.38 11.01
N HIS A 240 -8.47 -1.90 11.33
CA HIS A 240 -8.61 -3.11 12.13
C HIS A 240 -7.75 -4.24 11.55
N ASP A 241 -7.93 -4.53 10.27
CA ASP A 241 -7.24 -5.61 9.58
C ASP A 241 -5.72 -5.41 9.56
N ILE A 242 -5.26 -4.17 9.35
CA ILE A 242 -3.83 -3.81 9.39
C ILE A 242 -3.24 -4.05 10.78
N PHE A 243 -3.93 -3.64 11.85
CA PHE A 243 -3.45 -3.86 13.22
C PHE A 243 -3.38 -5.35 13.58
N ILE A 244 -4.33 -6.16 13.11
CA ILE A 244 -4.29 -7.60 13.29
C ILE A 244 -3.16 -8.24 12.48
N ALA A 245 -3.00 -7.84 11.21
CA ALA A 245 -2.01 -8.40 10.30
C ALA A 245 -0.56 -8.09 10.73
N ASN A 246 -0.30 -6.87 11.21
CA ASN A 246 1.03 -6.42 11.66
C ASN A 246 1.14 -6.29 13.19
N ARG A 247 0.40 -7.12 13.93
CA ARG A 247 0.25 -7.02 15.39
C ARG A 247 1.57 -6.88 16.14
N GLU A 248 2.56 -7.71 15.84
CA GLU A 248 3.82 -7.75 16.58
C GLU A 248 4.62 -6.45 16.44
N ALA A 249 4.80 -5.95 15.21
CA ALA A 249 5.52 -4.69 14.99
C ALA A 249 4.73 -3.49 15.52
N VAL A 250 3.39 -3.51 15.43
CA VAL A 250 2.54 -2.46 16.01
C VAL A 250 2.67 -2.40 17.52
N LEU A 251 2.66 -3.54 18.21
CA LEU A 251 2.84 -3.60 19.66
C LEU A 251 4.24 -3.11 20.06
N GLN A 252 5.28 -3.54 19.36
CA GLN A 252 6.64 -3.07 19.61
C GLN A 252 6.75 -1.54 19.46
N ALA A 253 6.21 -0.98 18.37
CA ALA A 253 6.21 0.46 18.14
C ALA A 253 5.40 1.21 19.21
N LEU A 254 4.26 0.66 19.63
CA LEU A 254 3.42 1.23 20.68
C LEU A 254 4.14 1.23 22.04
N ASP A 255 4.82 0.14 22.39
CA ASP A 255 5.53 0.04 23.67
C ASP A 255 6.72 1.01 23.74
N THR A 256 7.46 1.19 22.63
CA THR A 256 8.48 2.23 22.52
C THR A 256 7.87 3.62 22.73
N TYR A 257 6.78 3.93 22.02
CA TYR A 257 6.11 5.22 22.16
C TYR A 257 5.57 5.48 23.57
N ARG A 258 5.07 4.43 24.24
CA ARG A 258 4.59 4.54 25.63
C ARG A 258 5.72 4.86 26.59
N ALA A 259 6.89 4.24 26.42
CA ALA A 259 8.06 4.55 27.23
C ALA A 259 8.47 6.03 27.07
N ASP A 260 8.56 6.51 25.81
CA ASP A 260 8.88 7.92 25.53
C ASP A 260 7.84 8.88 26.14
N LEU A 261 6.56 8.51 26.10
CA LEU A 261 5.47 9.30 26.67
C LEU A 261 5.52 9.33 28.21
N ASP A 262 5.90 8.22 28.84
CA ASP A 262 6.06 8.12 30.30
C ASP A 262 7.23 8.99 30.79
N GLU A 263 8.33 9.08 30.02
CA GLU A 263 9.42 10.01 30.30
C GLU A 263 8.95 11.47 30.25
N LEU A 264 8.23 11.86 29.20
CA LEU A 264 7.65 13.20 29.07
C LEU A 264 6.67 13.52 30.21
N ARG A 265 5.82 12.57 30.59
CA ARG A 265 4.93 12.70 31.74
C ARG A 265 5.72 12.93 33.03
N GLY A 266 6.79 12.16 33.25
CA GLY A 266 7.68 12.30 34.40
C GLY A 266 8.32 13.67 34.48
N ALA A 267 8.83 14.18 33.36
CA ALA A 267 9.42 15.52 33.27
C ALA A 267 8.41 16.63 33.58
N ILE A 268 7.18 16.53 33.07
CA ILE A 268 6.10 17.48 33.41
C ILE A 268 5.80 17.45 34.91
N GLN A 269 5.69 16.26 35.50
CA GLN A 269 5.39 16.10 36.92
C GLN A 269 6.50 16.66 37.81
N ALA A 270 7.77 16.52 37.39
CA ALA A 270 8.93 17.05 38.10
C ALA A 270 9.19 18.54 37.85
N GLY A 271 8.52 19.15 36.86
CA GLY A 271 8.83 20.50 36.41
C GLY A 271 10.18 20.61 35.69
N ASP A 272 10.67 19.51 35.09
CA ASP A 272 11.95 19.47 34.38
C ASP A 272 11.84 20.15 33.00
N GLY A 273 11.93 21.48 33.02
CA GLY A 273 11.86 22.30 31.81
C GLY A 273 13.02 22.06 30.84
N GLN A 274 14.18 21.61 31.32
CA GLN A 274 15.35 21.37 30.48
C GLN A 274 15.13 20.14 29.60
N PHE A 275 14.71 19.02 30.20
CA PHE A 275 14.40 17.81 29.46
C PHE A 275 13.29 18.04 28.43
N LEU A 276 12.22 18.77 28.81
CA LEU A 276 11.14 19.12 27.89
C LEU A 276 11.65 19.92 26.68
N MET A 277 12.49 20.93 26.91
CA MET A 277 13.05 21.73 25.82
C MET A 277 13.94 20.92 24.88
N GLU A 278 14.71 19.97 25.40
CA GLU A 278 15.55 19.08 24.61
C GLU A 278 14.71 18.20 23.67
N VAL A 279 13.70 17.51 24.21
CA VAL A 279 12.81 16.64 23.42
C VAL A 279 12.06 17.43 22.35
N LEU A 280 11.48 18.58 22.71
CA LEU A 280 10.73 19.42 21.77
C LEU A 280 11.62 19.97 20.64
N THR A 281 12.86 20.36 20.97
CA THR A 281 13.83 20.86 19.98
C THR A 281 14.27 19.74 19.04
N HIS A 282 14.53 18.55 19.58
CA HIS A 282 14.88 17.39 18.76
C HIS A 282 13.75 17.02 17.80
N ALA A 283 12.50 16.93 18.30
CA ALA A 283 11.32 16.64 17.48
C ALA A 283 11.13 17.67 16.35
N ARG A 284 11.32 18.96 16.65
CA ARG A 284 11.28 20.03 15.65
C ARG A 284 12.36 19.83 14.57
N GLY A 285 13.61 19.58 14.99
CA GLY A 285 14.72 19.37 14.06
C GLY A 285 14.49 18.18 13.13
N ALA A 286 14.00 17.06 13.67
CA ALA A 286 13.64 15.87 12.90
C ALA A 286 12.53 16.16 11.87
N ARG A 287 11.50 16.93 12.27
CA ARG A 287 10.40 17.33 11.38
C ARG A 287 10.85 18.26 10.25
N GLU A 288 11.73 19.21 10.53
CA GLU A 288 12.31 20.11 9.53
C GLU A 288 13.18 19.33 8.53
N TYR A 289 13.98 18.37 9.02
CA TYR A 289 14.76 17.46 8.17
C TYR A 289 13.87 16.64 7.23
N PHE A 290 12.80 16.03 7.77
CA PHE A 290 11.81 15.32 6.95
C PHE A 290 11.17 16.24 5.89
N GLY A 291 10.86 17.49 6.26
CA GLY A 291 10.37 18.49 5.31
C GLY A 291 11.32 18.75 4.14
N ARG A 292 12.64 18.81 4.40
CA ARG A 292 13.66 18.95 3.35
C ARG A 292 13.72 17.73 2.44
N ILE A 293 13.59 16.51 2.98
CA ILE A 293 13.51 15.28 2.19
C ILE A 293 12.31 15.30 1.24
N LEU A 294 11.15 15.76 1.71
CA LEU A 294 9.96 15.87 0.85
C LEU A 294 10.14 16.93 -0.26
N ALA A 295 10.75 18.07 0.07
CA ALA A 295 10.99 19.14 -0.90
C ALA A 295 11.98 18.71 -2.00
N SER A 296 13.06 18.02 -1.65
CA SER A 296 14.04 17.51 -2.62
C SER A 296 13.45 16.46 -3.56
N ARG A 297 12.57 15.58 -3.06
CA ARG A 297 11.81 14.63 -3.88
C ARG A 297 10.90 15.32 -4.89
N THR A 298 10.18 16.36 -4.48
CA THR A 298 9.32 17.15 -5.37
C THR A 298 10.13 17.86 -6.46
N GLN A 299 11.29 18.44 -6.10
CA GLN A 299 12.18 19.11 -7.07
C GLN A 299 12.83 18.13 -8.06
N ALA A 300 13.31 16.97 -7.59
CA ALA A 300 13.83 15.92 -8.46
C ALA A 300 12.75 15.42 -9.43
N GLY A 301 11.52 15.20 -8.95
CA GLY A 301 10.38 14.85 -9.80
C GLY A 301 10.01 15.93 -10.83
N ALA A 302 10.13 17.21 -10.48
CA ALA A 302 9.88 18.31 -11.41
C ALA A 302 10.96 18.43 -12.51
N GLN A 303 12.23 18.22 -12.17
CA GLN A 303 13.34 18.26 -13.14
C GLN A 303 13.29 17.10 -14.14
N VAL A 304 12.93 15.89 -13.71
CA VAL A 304 12.76 14.74 -14.61
C VAL A 304 11.59 14.95 -15.58
N ALA A 305 10.47 15.54 -15.13
CA ALA A 305 9.34 15.87 -16.01
C ALA A 305 9.68 16.96 -17.04
N ALA A 306 10.45 17.98 -16.64
CA ALA A 306 10.95 19.01 -17.55
C ALA A 306 11.91 18.42 -18.60
N HIS A 307 12.70 17.41 -18.25
CA HIS A 307 13.60 16.77 -19.20
C HIS A 307 12.86 15.91 -20.23
N HIS A 308 11.82 15.17 -19.82
CA HIS A 308 10.96 14.39 -20.73
C HIS A 308 10.13 15.24 -21.68
N SER A 309 9.65 16.40 -21.23
CA SER A 309 8.87 17.32 -22.09
C SER A 309 9.75 18.08 -23.10
N LEU A 310 11.06 18.16 -22.87
CA LEU A 310 12.01 18.71 -23.85
C LEU A 310 12.44 17.69 -24.92
N THR A 311 12.38 16.39 -24.62
CA THR A 311 12.73 15.32 -25.58
C THR A 311 11.57 14.92 -26.50
N GLU A 312 10.31 15.07 -26.07
CA GLU A 312 9.12 14.83 -26.93
C GLU A 312 8.78 16.00 -27.87
N GLY A 313 9.40 17.18 -27.69
CA GLY A 313 9.17 18.35 -28.54
C GLY A 313 10.06 18.45 -29.78
N HIS A 314 10.90 17.46 -30.06
CA HIS A 314 11.87 17.46 -31.17
C HIS A 314 11.84 16.17 -32.01
N SER A 315 10.66 15.59 -32.23
CA SER A 315 10.46 14.49 -33.20
C SER A 315 9.20 14.68 -34.02
#